data_AF-A0A8I1SRA7-F1
#
_entry.id   AF-A0A8I1SRA7-F1
#
_cell.length_a   1.000
_cell.length_b   1.000
_cell.length_c   1.000
_cell.angle_alpha   90.00
_cell.angle_beta   90.00
_cell.angle_gamma   90.00
#
_symmetry.space_group_name_H-M   'P 1'
#
loop_
_entity.id
_entity.type
_entity.pdbx_description
1 polymer ?
#
loop_
_entity_poly.entity_id
_entity_poly.type
_entity_poly.pdbx_seq_one_letter_code
_entity_poly.pdbx_strand_id
1 'polypeptide(L)'
;MKTSIVHGTTRSSLLRRSLRLAVTASAAASTLGLLDNLNAANVEKANNTTNLNLAGSYVSGGPPGADDILLITSTMGGNKSVFLGGDMSIAGITFDATATGSLSIKAGNTLTIGASGITLMPSGGPNFDSSASIILSADQTWAAGSRSISIAGSATIDENGKALSITGTNLFMFNSTAAQTLNANISVNSLGVGGGTSGLTLTNTNNSFAALSITGGSVVTGSTLSSGGGNSTLGKGAITIGGNASNGTLRYSGATATASQTLQHDARAVVSTFEVTNSATTLTISSNLTTTNIANSVAGNGWALGGAGNLKLTGVISDSANATKTGTTVNKIGAGTMILGASNTFSGGTTVSEGVLLVNNAQTAGTSGTGTGSVSVAAGALGGTGIIRPGTGNSISVASGAILAPGDSTAVSTIGTLVLDGGGTSASLLTMNSGAKFSFDLGTSSTSDRLNVWNYASGDFALSSNAVNLTLDASIQSGSYTFTLFNFYTNNGTTLSTDTFSGLTLGALSSNISSATFDYSTAGQIKLNVTAVPEPASIALLGTGLLLVMTMRRRRQD
;
A
#
# COMPACT_ATOMS: atom_id res chain seq x y z
N MET A 1 63.80 76.20 -12.55
CA MET A 1 64.91 76.82 -11.78
C MET A 1 64.59 76.67 -10.29
N LYS A 2 65.47 75.99 -9.53
CA LYS A 2 65.79 76.15 -8.09
C LYS A 2 64.64 76.29 -7.07
N THR A 3 64.42 75.29 -6.18
CA THR A 3 64.91 75.21 -4.77
C THR A 3 64.50 76.42 -3.90
N SER A 4 64.06 76.35 -2.65
CA SER A 4 64.11 75.33 -1.61
C SER A 4 63.43 75.92 -0.34
N ILE A 5 62.62 75.10 0.36
CA ILE A 5 62.54 74.86 1.82
C ILE A 5 62.49 76.06 2.82
N VAL A 6 61.56 76.02 3.79
CA VAL A 6 61.79 75.97 5.28
C VAL A 6 60.70 76.66 6.14
N HIS A 7 60.05 75.80 6.95
CA HIS A 7 59.62 75.90 8.36
C HIS A 7 58.59 76.93 8.90
N GLY A 8 57.62 76.38 9.65
CA GLY A 8 56.88 77.02 10.75
C GLY A 8 56.03 76.00 11.51
N THR A 9 56.35 75.74 12.78
CA THR A 9 55.73 74.78 13.72
C THR A 9 54.56 75.40 14.51
N THR A 10 53.49 74.64 14.81
CA THR A 10 53.00 74.25 16.17
C THR A 10 51.52 73.75 16.21
N ARG A 11 51.33 72.58 16.86
CA ARG A 11 50.20 72.04 17.68
C ARG A 11 48.77 72.00 17.07
N SER A 12 47.94 70.94 17.12
CA SER A 12 47.80 69.81 18.06
C SER A 12 46.87 68.69 17.49
N SER A 13 47.14 67.41 17.79
CA SER A 13 46.17 66.43 18.34
C SER A 13 46.77 65.01 18.43
N LEU A 14 47.01 64.61 19.68
CA LEU A 14 46.88 63.30 20.34
C LEU A 14 47.52 62.01 19.77
N LEU A 15 48.31 61.39 20.65
CA LEU A 15 49.27 60.30 20.49
C LEU A 15 48.70 58.91 20.14
N ARG A 16 49.46 58.21 19.29
CA ARG A 16 49.51 56.74 19.15
C ARG A 16 50.32 56.11 20.29
N ARG A 17 49.93 54.94 20.78
CA ARG A 17 50.76 54.11 21.67
C ARG A 17 50.92 52.71 21.09
N SER A 18 52.19 52.36 20.85
CA SER A 18 52.66 51.15 20.18
C SER A 18 53.25 50.16 21.18
N LEU A 19 53.09 48.87 20.85
CA LEU A 19 54.08 47.78 20.93
C LEU A 19 54.50 47.14 22.29
N ARG A 20 54.12 45.85 22.38
CA ARG A 20 54.70 44.65 23.04
C ARG A 20 55.99 44.76 23.89
N LEU A 21 55.97 44.09 25.05
CA LEU A 21 56.72 42.85 25.39
C LEU A 21 57.13 42.84 26.88
N ALA A 22 56.60 41.92 27.70
CA ALA A 22 57.26 41.40 28.89
C ALA A 22 56.55 40.12 29.37
N VAL A 23 57.29 39.01 29.32
CA VAL A 23 56.98 37.73 29.96
C VAL A 23 57.09 37.93 31.49
N THR A 24 56.10 37.44 32.23
CA THR A 24 56.25 37.18 33.67
C THR A 24 55.43 35.95 34.01
N ALA A 25 56.13 34.83 34.22
CA ALA A 25 55.58 33.64 34.84
C ALA A 25 55.25 33.97 36.30
N SER A 26 54.00 33.75 36.72
CA SER A 26 53.63 33.62 38.12
C SER A 26 52.61 32.51 38.26
N ALA A 27 52.82 31.70 39.28
CA ALA A 27 52.34 30.35 39.41
C ALA A 27 50.81 30.25 39.53
N ALA A 28 50.21 29.50 38.61
CA ALA A 28 48.99 28.73 38.86
C ALA A 28 49.29 27.28 38.46
N ALA A 29 50.10 26.61 39.28
CA ALA A 29 50.21 25.16 39.22
C ALA A 29 48.91 24.55 39.76
N SER A 30 48.55 23.42 39.15
CA SER A 30 47.61 22.39 39.60
C SER A 30 46.12 22.75 39.65
N THR A 31 45.50 22.88 38.47
CA THR A 31 44.55 21.86 37.98
C THR A 31 44.51 21.94 36.45
N LEU A 32 45.65 21.62 35.83
CA LEU A 32 45.65 21.08 34.47
C LEU A 32 45.14 19.63 34.59
N GLY A 33 43.90 19.47 35.05
CA GLY A 33 43.17 18.23 34.90
C GLY A 33 43.04 18.05 33.41
N LEU A 34 43.66 16.99 32.91
CA LEU A 34 43.49 16.54 31.55
C LEU A 34 41.99 16.65 31.23
N LEU A 35 41.64 17.51 30.27
CA LEU A 35 40.58 17.14 29.35
C LEU A 35 41.16 15.95 28.59
N ASP A 36 41.21 14.80 29.26
CA ASP A 36 41.14 13.53 28.57
C ASP A 36 39.90 13.72 27.71
N ASN A 37 40.11 13.73 26.39
CA ASN A 37 39.05 13.30 25.51
C ASN A 37 38.61 11.97 26.11
N LEU A 38 37.50 11.98 26.85
CA LEU A 38 36.87 10.81 27.46
C LEU A 38 36.44 9.95 26.27
N ASN A 39 37.41 9.21 25.77
CA ASN A 39 37.22 8.26 24.71
C ASN A 39 36.51 7.11 25.39
N ALA A 40 35.34 6.74 24.88
CA ALA A 40 34.52 5.67 25.45
C ALA A 40 35.39 4.45 25.79
N ALA A 41 35.37 4.00 27.04
CA ALA A 41 36.15 2.83 27.40
C ALA A 41 35.44 1.60 26.83
N ASN A 42 36.22 0.68 26.26
CA ASN A 42 35.69 -0.60 25.80
C ASN A 42 35.60 -1.57 26.98
N VAL A 43 34.38 -2.00 27.32
CA VAL A 43 34.13 -2.99 28.37
C VAL A 43 33.75 -4.32 27.72
N GLU A 44 34.69 -5.25 27.78
CA GLU A 44 34.60 -6.54 27.07
C GLU A 44 33.67 -7.53 27.79
N LYS A 45 32.71 -8.07 27.05
CA LYS A 45 31.79 -9.11 27.54
C LYS A 45 32.52 -10.44 27.76
N ALA A 46 32.42 -10.97 28.98
CA ALA A 46 32.97 -12.29 29.31
C ALA A 46 32.06 -13.45 28.85
N ASN A 47 32.64 -14.66 28.75
CA ASN A 47 31.93 -15.89 28.40
C ASN A 47 31.02 -16.39 29.53
N ASN A 48 29.88 -15.73 29.75
CA ASN A 48 28.87 -16.12 30.72
C ASN A 48 27.49 -15.56 30.33
N THR A 49 26.47 -15.99 31.07
CA THR A 49 25.09 -15.52 30.92
C THR A 49 24.64 -14.59 32.07
N THR A 50 25.60 -14.02 32.80
CA THR A 50 25.32 -13.07 33.88
C THR A 50 24.62 -11.83 33.31
N ASN A 51 23.72 -11.23 34.09
CA ASN A 51 23.01 -10.02 33.68
C ASN A 51 23.99 -8.88 33.35
N LEU A 52 23.67 -8.09 32.32
CA LEU A 52 24.57 -7.04 31.82
C LEU A 52 24.80 -5.90 32.82
N ASN A 53 23.91 -5.67 33.78
CA ASN A 53 24.13 -4.67 34.83
C ASN A 53 25.07 -5.13 35.97
N LEU A 54 25.58 -6.37 35.94
CA LEU A 54 26.42 -6.91 37.00
C LEU A 54 27.89 -7.00 36.59
N ALA A 55 28.78 -6.67 37.54
CA ALA A 55 30.24 -6.80 37.44
C ALA A 55 30.72 -8.13 36.84
N GLY A 56 30.12 -9.25 37.26
CA GLY A 56 30.48 -10.60 36.79
C GLY A 56 30.16 -10.88 35.33
N SER A 57 29.53 -9.96 34.59
CA SER A 57 29.26 -10.10 33.15
C SER A 57 30.48 -9.78 32.28
N TYR A 58 31.51 -9.13 32.82
CA TYR A 58 32.60 -8.50 32.07
C TYR A 58 33.99 -9.01 32.47
N VAL A 59 34.93 -8.94 31.54
CA VAL A 59 36.33 -9.36 31.76
C VAL A 59 37.03 -8.47 32.78
N SER A 60 36.77 -7.16 32.75
CA SER A 60 37.33 -6.16 33.67
C SER A 60 36.71 -6.19 35.08
N GLY A 61 35.63 -6.97 35.29
CA GLY A 61 34.96 -7.08 36.58
C GLY A 61 34.06 -5.91 36.96
N GLY A 62 33.72 -5.01 36.03
CA GLY A 62 32.77 -3.91 36.23
C GLY A 62 31.85 -3.72 35.01
N PRO A 63 30.56 -3.35 35.21
CA PRO A 63 29.67 -3.05 34.10
C PRO A 63 30.03 -1.73 33.39
N PRO A 64 29.76 -1.60 32.08
CA PRO A 64 29.96 -0.34 31.37
C PRO A 64 29.02 0.75 31.89
N GLY A 65 29.55 1.97 32.03
CA GLY A 65 28.78 3.18 32.25
C GLY A 65 28.18 3.75 30.97
N ALA A 66 27.48 4.89 31.11
CA ALA A 66 26.78 5.55 30.01
C ALA A 66 27.69 6.03 28.88
N ASP A 67 28.96 6.25 29.17
CA ASP A 67 29.97 6.70 28.21
C ASP A 67 30.83 5.54 27.66
N ASP A 68 30.59 4.30 28.09
CA ASP A 68 31.39 3.14 27.70
C ASP A 68 30.75 2.33 26.57
N ILE A 69 31.59 1.65 25.79
CA ILE A 69 31.15 0.73 24.73
C ILE A 69 31.12 -0.69 25.29
N LEU A 70 29.98 -1.37 25.12
CA LEU A 70 29.89 -2.81 25.28
C LEU A 70 30.62 -3.49 24.11
N LEU A 71 31.82 -4.02 24.37
CA LEU A 71 32.64 -4.67 23.36
C LEU A 71 32.39 -6.19 23.37
N ILE A 72 32.01 -6.72 22.22
CA ILE A 72 31.85 -8.15 21.95
C ILE A 72 32.99 -8.60 21.05
N THR A 73 33.73 -9.59 21.53
CA THR A 73 34.89 -10.20 20.84
C THR A 73 34.76 -11.72 20.87
N SER A 74 35.78 -12.43 20.40
CA SER A 74 35.91 -13.88 20.59
C SER A 74 35.83 -14.33 22.06
N THR A 75 36.10 -13.45 23.03
CA THR A 75 36.06 -13.74 24.48
C THR A 75 34.67 -14.09 24.98
N MET A 76 33.60 -13.58 24.36
CA MET A 76 32.22 -13.98 24.72
C MET A 76 31.96 -15.46 24.36
N GLY A 77 32.71 -16.02 23.42
CA GLY A 77 32.49 -17.34 22.84
C GLY A 77 31.20 -17.40 22.01
N GLY A 78 30.57 -18.58 21.96
CA GLY A 78 29.31 -18.79 21.24
C GLY A 78 28.12 -17.98 21.78
N ASN A 79 26.95 -18.17 21.18
CA ASN A 79 25.74 -17.38 21.44
C ASN A 79 25.41 -17.24 22.94
N LYS A 80 25.03 -16.03 23.35
CA LYS A 80 24.64 -15.67 24.72
C LYS A 80 23.27 -15.02 24.71
N SER A 81 22.39 -15.52 25.56
CA SER A 81 21.10 -14.90 25.85
C SER A 81 21.08 -14.43 27.30
N VAL A 82 21.02 -13.11 27.51
CA VAL A 82 21.23 -12.45 28.81
C VAL A 82 20.10 -11.47 29.11
N PHE A 83 19.81 -11.25 30.39
CA PHE A 83 18.99 -10.11 30.79
C PHE A 83 19.88 -8.87 30.96
N LEU A 84 19.28 -7.68 30.83
CA LEU A 84 19.94 -6.47 31.32
C LEU A 84 20.11 -6.50 32.84
N GLY A 85 19.13 -7.05 33.57
CA GLY A 85 19.09 -7.11 35.04
C GLY A 85 18.59 -5.84 35.73
N GLY A 86 18.64 -4.70 35.04
CA GLY A 86 18.02 -3.42 35.36
C GLY A 86 18.08 -2.53 34.12
N ASP A 87 17.53 -1.32 34.18
CA ASP A 87 17.74 -0.33 33.12
C ASP A 87 19.23 0.00 33.01
N MET A 88 19.72 0.11 31.78
CA MET A 88 21.14 0.22 31.49
C MET A 88 21.39 1.26 30.41
N SER A 89 22.38 2.14 30.63
CA SER A 89 22.81 3.15 29.67
C SER A 89 24.26 2.89 29.28
N ILE A 90 24.56 2.92 27.99
CA ILE A 90 25.91 2.74 27.42
C ILE A 90 26.12 3.65 26.21
N ALA A 91 27.37 3.95 25.86
CA ALA A 91 27.67 4.76 24.69
C ALA A 91 27.33 4.01 23.39
N GLY A 92 27.57 2.70 23.35
CA GLY A 92 27.28 1.87 22.20
C GLY A 92 27.57 0.39 22.41
N ILE A 93 27.23 -0.42 21.41
CA ILE A 93 27.59 -1.84 21.34
C ILE A 93 28.47 -2.03 20.12
N THR A 94 29.63 -2.65 20.29
CA THR A 94 30.53 -2.98 19.18
C THR A 94 30.81 -4.47 19.18
N PHE A 95 30.50 -5.15 18.08
CA PHE A 95 31.08 -6.45 17.77
C PHE A 95 32.30 -6.22 16.89
N ASP A 96 33.46 -6.65 17.36
CA ASP A 96 34.67 -6.60 16.56
C ASP A 96 34.72 -7.74 15.52
N ALA A 97 35.79 -7.75 14.72
CA ALA A 97 36.01 -8.77 13.70
C ALA A 97 36.28 -10.18 14.27
N THR A 98 36.55 -10.31 15.56
CA THR A 98 36.83 -11.59 16.22
C THR A 98 35.59 -12.22 16.87
N ALA A 99 34.49 -11.48 17.01
CA ALA A 99 33.27 -11.95 17.64
C ALA A 99 32.68 -13.19 16.96
N THR A 100 32.46 -14.26 17.73
CA THR A 100 32.01 -15.58 17.22
C THR A 100 30.57 -15.96 17.58
N GLY A 101 29.96 -15.37 18.63
CA GLY A 101 28.60 -15.69 19.10
C GLY A 101 27.62 -14.50 19.16
N SER A 102 26.32 -14.79 18.98
CA SER A 102 25.23 -13.80 19.04
C SER A 102 24.99 -13.31 20.45
N LEU A 103 24.71 -12.01 20.59
CA LEU A 103 24.20 -11.46 21.84
C LEU A 103 22.69 -11.23 21.66
N SER A 104 21.91 -11.97 22.44
CA SER A 104 20.47 -11.80 22.53
C SER A 104 20.10 -11.22 23.90
N ILE A 105 19.62 -9.99 23.95
CA ILE A 105 19.16 -9.34 25.18
C ILE A 105 17.68 -9.71 25.39
N LYS A 106 17.36 -10.28 26.54
CA LYS A 106 15.99 -10.68 26.90
C LYS A 106 15.13 -9.49 27.32
N ALA A 107 13.81 -9.66 27.22
CA ALA A 107 12.83 -8.65 27.62
C ALA A 107 12.88 -8.33 29.12
N GLY A 108 12.36 -7.15 29.49
CA GLY A 108 12.06 -6.76 30.86
C GLY A 108 12.47 -5.33 31.21
N ASN A 109 13.70 -4.92 30.87
CA ASN A 109 14.24 -3.58 31.16
C ASN A 109 14.61 -2.85 29.87
N THR A 110 14.99 -1.58 30.00
CA THR A 110 15.32 -0.69 28.88
C THR A 110 16.84 -0.54 28.71
N LEU A 111 17.29 -0.58 27.46
CA LEU A 111 18.65 -0.26 27.06
C LEU A 111 18.69 1.14 26.44
N THR A 112 19.36 2.09 27.08
CA THR A 112 19.64 3.40 26.50
C THR A 112 21.00 3.37 25.81
N ILE A 113 21.03 3.71 24.52
CA ILE A 113 22.26 3.74 23.71
C ILE A 113 22.64 5.19 23.43
N GLY A 114 23.92 5.50 23.52
CA GLY A 114 24.52 6.81 23.21
C GLY A 114 24.99 6.98 21.77
N ALA A 115 25.81 8.00 21.55
CA ALA A 115 26.22 8.44 20.21
C ALA A 115 27.07 7.40 19.43
N SER A 116 27.65 6.41 20.11
CA SER A 116 28.45 5.37 19.45
C SER A 116 27.57 4.32 18.74
N GLY A 117 26.27 4.25 19.05
CA GLY A 117 25.32 3.41 18.35
C GLY A 117 25.61 1.91 18.45
N ILE A 118 25.26 1.16 17.41
CA ILE A 118 25.48 -0.29 17.34
C ILE A 118 26.34 -0.58 16.11
N THR A 119 27.56 -1.07 16.31
CA THR A 119 28.45 -1.46 15.23
C THR A 119 28.71 -2.97 15.27
N LEU A 120 28.57 -3.62 14.12
CA LEU A 120 28.88 -5.02 13.94
C LEU A 120 29.85 -5.15 12.76
N MET A 121 31.14 -5.36 13.06
CA MET A 121 32.19 -5.37 12.05
C MET A 121 32.03 -6.52 11.03
N PRO A 122 32.47 -6.35 9.77
CA PRO A 122 31.89 -7.04 8.63
C PRO A 122 32.63 -8.34 8.27
N SER A 123 32.27 -9.48 8.85
CA SER A 123 32.30 -10.78 8.15
C SER A 123 31.62 -11.88 8.95
N GLY A 124 30.81 -12.72 8.28
CA GLY A 124 30.42 -14.09 8.66
C GLY A 124 29.94 -14.37 10.09
N GLY A 125 29.60 -13.33 10.85
CA GLY A 125 29.57 -13.40 12.30
C GLY A 125 28.18 -13.29 12.91
N PRO A 126 28.12 -13.28 14.24
CA PRO A 126 26.88 -13.37 15.01
C PRO A 126 25.93 -12.18 14.89
N ASN A 127 24.62 -12.41 15.00
CA ASN A 127 23.62 -11.36 15.04
C ASN A 127 23.52 -10.67 16.41
N PHE A 128 22.96 -9.46 16.43
CA PHE A 128 22.48 -8.80 17.65
C PHE A 128 20.95 -8.86 17.69
N ASP A 129 20.41 -9.46 18.74
CA ASP A 129 18.96 -9.53 18.97
C ASP A 129 18.61 -8.81 20.26
N SER A 130 17.65 -7.90 20.23
CA SER A 130 17.13 -7.27 21.44
C SER A 130 15.64 -7.52 21.60
N SER A 131 15.28 -8.15 22.70
CA SER A 131 13.92 -8.18 23.25
C SER A 131 13.72 -7.18 24.38
N ALA A 132 14.77 -6.44 24.76
CA ALA A 132 14.67 -5.23 25.56
C ALA A 132 14.36 -4.03 24.65
N SER A 133 13.52 -3.10 25.13
CA SER A 133 13.29 -1.84 24.42
C SER A 133 14.56 -1.00 24.42
N ILE A 134 14.79 -0.29 23.32
CA ILE A 134 15.97 0.56 23.10
C ILE A 134 15.52 2.01 23.06
N ILE A 135 16.17 2.87 23.85
CA ILE A 135 15.99 4.33 23.81
C ILE A 135 17.27 4.96 23.26
N LEU A 136 17.12 5.93 22.36
CA LEU A 136 18.24 6.73 21.87
C LEU A 136 18.46 7.95 22.79
N SER A 137 19.69 8.13 23.29
CA SER A 137 20.08 9.35 24.04
C SER A 137 20.78 10.40 23.17
N ALA A 138 21.24 10.01 21.98
CA ALA A 138 21.89 10.86 20.99
C ALA A 138 21.51 10.40 19.57
N ASP A 139 21.86 11.18 18.55
CA ASP A 139 21.78 10.74 17.15
C ASP A 139 22.78 9.60 16.92
N GLN A 140 22.37 8.56 16.19
CA GLN A 140 23.15 7.33 16.08
C GLN A 140 23.14 6.76 14.67
N THR A 141 24.22 6.03 14.37
CA THR A 141 24.26 5.08 13.26
C THR A 141 24.40 3.67 13.80
N TRP A 142 23.55 2.78 13.32
CA TRP A 142 23.71 1.34 13.49
C TRP A 142 24.26 0.76 12.20
N ALA A 143 25.41 0.10 12.27
CA ALA A 143 26.13 -0.42 11.11
C ALA A 143 26.43 -1.90 11.32
N ALA A 144 25.80 -2.81 10.57
CA ALA A 144 25.92 -4.26 10.83
C ALA A 144 26.74 -5.07 9.81
N GLY A 145 27.23 -4.45 8.75
CA GLY A 145 27.86 -5.20 7.65
C GLY A 145 26.97 -6.34 7.13
N SER A 146 27.53 -7.51 6.86
CA SER A 146 26.75 -8.66 6.42
C SER A 146 25.89 -9.35 7.49
N ARG A 147 25.79 -8.79 8.71
CA ARG A 147 25.07 -9.39 9.85
C ARG A 147 23.66 -8.83 10.00
N SER A 148 22.90 -9.41 10.93
CA SER A 148 21.52 -9.00 11.22
C SER A 148 21.37 -8.30 12.57
N ILE A 149 20.45 -7.34 12.61
CA ILE A 149 19.93 -6.75 13.84
C ILE A 149 18.45 -7.15 13.94
N SER A 150 18.03 -7.69 15.08
CA SER A 150 16.64 -8.10 15.32
C SER A 150 16.07 -7.39 16.55
N ILE A 151 14.87 -6.83 16.41
CA ILE A 151 14.06 -6.33 17.52
C ILE A 151 12.89 -7.29 17.72
N ALA A 152 12.82 -7.93 18.88
CA ALA A 152 11.93 -9.08 19.10
C ALA A 152 11.14 -8.96 20.42
N GLY A 153 10.25 -9.93 20.66
CA GLY A 153 9.50 -10.00 21.91
C GLY A 153 8.51 -8.85 22.02
N SER A 154 8.57 -8.06 23.09
CA SER A 154 7.77 -6.83 23.26
C SER A 154 8.59 -5.56 23.08
N ALA A 155 9.80 -5.66 22.52
CA ALA A 155 10.73 -4.54 22.41
C ALA A 155 10.26 -3.49 21.41
N THR A 156 10.53 -2.23 21.72
CA THR A 156 10.41 -1.09 20.79
C THR A 156 11.75 -0.39 20.64
N ILE A 157 11.89 0.39 19.57
CA ILE A 157 12.90 1.42 19.44
C ILE A 157 12.18 2.74 19.67
N ASP A 158 12.57 3.46 20.71
CA ASP A 158 12.16 4.83 20.96
C ASP A 158 13.28 5.76 20.51
N GLU A 159 13.04 6.44 19.39
CA GLU A 159 13.96 7.41 18.83
C GLU A 159 14.13 8.63 19.74
N ASN A 160 13.18 8.92 20.65
CA ASN A 160 13.27 10.01 21.63
C ASN A 160 13.66 11.36 20.98
N GLY A 161 13.13 11.61 19.78
CA GLY A 161 13.42 12.80 18.97
C GLY A 161 14.84 12.85 18.36
N LYS A 162 15.59 11.75 18.40
CA LYS A 162 16.93 11.60 17.81
C LYS A 162 16.86 10.98 16.42
N ALA A 163 17.89 11.26 15.62
CA ALA A 163 18.05 10.63 14.31
C ALA A 163 18.64 9.22 14.48
N LEU A 164 17.97 8.23 13.88
CA LEU A 164 18.51 6.88 13.73
C LEU A 164 18.81 6.60 12.25
N SER A 165 20.04 6.19 11.97
CA SER A 165 20.44 5.66 10.67
C SER A 165 20.84 4.20 10.80
N ILE A 166 20.23 3.30 10.03
CA ILE A 166 20.57 1.88 10.02
C ILE A 166 21.16 1.56 8.66
N THR A 167 22.44 1.21 8.61
CA THR A 167 23.20 1.13 7.36
C THR A 167 23.96 -0.17 7.21
N GLY A 168 24.08 -0.60 5.96
CA GLY A 168 25.00 -1.65 5.59
C GLY A 168 24.73 -2.98 6.27
N THR A 169 23.52 -3.23 6.78
CA THR A 169 23.11 -4.51 7.38
C THR A 169 22.57 -5.46 6.31
N ASN A 170 22.77 -6.77 6.45
CA ASN A 170 22.14 -7.73 5.53
C ASN A 170 20.63 -7.82 5.79
N LEU A 171 20.25 -7.88 7.06
CA LEU A 171 18.87 -8.00 7.48
C LEU A 171 18.63 -7.16 8.73
N PHE A 172 17.69 -6.23 8.63
CA PHE A 172 17.07 -5.63 9.81
C PHE A 172 15.72 -6.29 10.02
N MET A 173 15.50 -6.93 11.17
CA MET A 173 14.31 -7.73 11.44
C MET A 173 13.49 -7.12 12.58
N PHE A 174 12.20 -6.93 12.34
CA PHE A 174 11.21 -6.71 13.38
C PHE A 174 10.42 -7.98 13.60
N ASN A 175 10.41 -8.48 14.82
CA ASN A 175 9.59 -9.60 15.26
C ASN A 175 9.00 -9.27 16.65
N SER A 176 8.45 -8.06 16.76
CA SER A 176 8.00 -7.48 18.02
C SER A 176 6.48 -7.44 18.11
N THR A 177 5.94 -8.08 19.14
CA THR A 177 4.53 -8.04 19.52
C THR A 177 4.05 -6.64 19.94
N ALA A 178 4.94 -5.66 20.10
CA ALA A 178 4.58 -4.27 20.31
C ALA A 178 4.46 -3.52 18.97
N ALA A 179 3.42 -2.69 18.83
CA ALA A 179 3.31 -1.79 17.69
C ALA A 179 4.40 -0.70 17.77
N GLN A 180 4.98 -0.32 16.63
CA GLN A 180 6.04 0.68 16.56
C GLN A 180 5.81 1.66 15.41
N THR A 181 6.20 2.92 15.64
CA THR A 181 6.40 3.93 14.60
C THR A 181 7.89 4.27 14.55
N LEU A 182 8.47 4.28 13.36
CA LEU A 182 9.90 4.49 13.16
C LEU A 182 10.14 5.51 12.05
N ASN A 183 10.90 6.56 12.39
CA ASN A 183 11.33 7.60 11.46
C ASN A 183 12.82 7.47 11.07
N ALA A 184 13.42 6.31 11.31
CA ALA A 184 14.81 6.03 10.99
C ALA A 184 15.07 6.07 9.49
N ASN A 185 16.27 6.47 9.09
CA ASN A 185 16.79 6.25 7.76
C ASN A 185 17.33 4.82 7.66
N ILE A 186 16.66 3.96 6.89
CA ILE A 186 17.01 2.55 6.78
C ILE A 186 17.61 2.27 5.40
N SER A 187 18.91 2.00 5.38
CA SER A 187 19.72 1.71 4.20
C SER A 187 20.41 0.35 4.31
N VAL A 188 19.62 -0.71 4.23
CA VAL A 188 20.03 -2.11 4.45
C VAL A 188 19.76 -2.97 3.22
N ASN A 189 20.25 -4.21 3.16
CA ASN A 189 19.90 -5.10 2.05
C ASN A 189 18.41 -5.52 2.13
N SER A 190 17.96 -5.98 3.29
CA SER A 190 16.56 -6.39 3.50
C SER A 190 16.00 -5.91 4.84
N LEU A 191 14.75 -5.46 4.82
CA LEU A 191 13.91 -5.27 6.00
C LEU A 191 12.95 -6.46 6.10
N GLY A 192 12.99 -7.17 7.22
CA GLY A 192 12.07 -8.25 7.55
C GLY A 192 11.11 -7.83 8.64
N VAL A 193 9.84 -8.22 8.50
CA VAL A 193 8.81 -8.09 9.52
C VAL A 193 8.20 -9.48 9.72
N GLY A 194 8.39 -10.04 10.90
CA GLY A 194 8.06 -11.41 11.25
C GLY A 194 6.68 -11.57 11.87
N GLY A 195 6.18 -12.82 11.83
CA GLY A 195 4.84 -13.28 12.21
C GLY A 195 4.21 -12.67 13.48
N GLY A 196 5.04 -12.41 14.48
CA GLY A 196 4.60 -11.91 15.78
C GLY A 196 4.42 -10.39 15.83
N THR A 197 4.60 -9.67 14.72
CA THR A 197 4.62 -8.20 14.76
C THR A 197 3.22 -7.61 14.79
N SER A 198 2.85 -6.89 15.86
CA SER A 198 1.51 -6.29 15.97
C SER A 198 1.31 -5.11 15.02
N GLY A 199 2.38 -4.41 14.64
CA GLY A 199 2.37 -3.37 13.61
C GLY A 199 3.68 -2.57 13.54
N LEU A 200 4.09 -2.21 12.33
CA LEU A 200 5.24 -1.35 12.07
C LEU A 200 4.81 -0.21 11.15
N THR A 201 4.89 1.03 11.62
CA THR A 201 4.68 2.22 10.80
C THR A 201 6.03 2.83 10.48
N LEU A 202 6.37 2.89 9.20
CA LEU A 202 7.56 3.61 8.73
C LEU A 202 7.11 5.00 8.27
N THR A 203 7.81 6.05 8.69
CA THR A 203 7.46 7.43 8.33
C THR A 203 8.52 8.11 7.48
N ASN A 204 9.78 7.70 7.61
CA ASN A 204 10.88 8.27 6.84
C ASN A 204 10.70 7.95 5.35
N THR A 205 10.71 8.94 4.46
CA THR A 205 10.50 8.74 3.02
C THR A 205 11.78 8.42 2.26
N ASN A 206 12.92 8.33 2.93
CA ASN A 206 14.24 8.16 2.33
C ASN A 206 14.85 6.76 2.61
N ASN A 207 14.03 5.76 2.94
CA ASN A 207 14.54 4.40 3.11
C ASN A 207 14.95 3.78 1.78
N SER A 208 16.05 3.02 1.78
CA SER A 208 16.71 2.53 0.56
C SER A 208 16.93 1.02 0.54
N PHE A 209 16.21 0.27 1.38
CA PHE A 209 16.35 -1.19 1.43
C PHE A 209 15.86 -1.87 0.15
N ALA A 210 16.60 -2.92 -0.26
CA ALA A 210 16.42 -3.60 -1.54
C ALA A 210 15.33 -4.70 -1.51
N ALA A 211 14.87 -5.08 -0.33
CA ALA A 211 13.69 -5.92 -0.19
C ALA A 211 12.97 -5.63 1.13
N LEU A 212 11.63 -5.71 1.09
CA LEU A 212 10.77 -5.78 2.27
C LEU A 212 10.09 -7.14 2.29
N SER A 213 10.22 -7.88 3.39
CA SER A 213 9.49 -9.13 3.61
C SER A 213 8.54 -8.96 4.79
N ILE A 214 7.25 -9.16 4.58
CA ILE A 214 6.20 -9.06 5.59
C ILE A 214 5.60 -10.44 5.80
N THR A 215 6.11 -11.18 6.77
CA THR A 215 5.68 -12.52 7.12
C THR A 215 4.59 -12.46 8.18
N GLY A 216 3.40 -13.00 7.91
CA GLY A 216 2.37 -13.40 8.88
C GLY A 216 1.86 -12.39 9.91
N GLY A 217 0.54 -12.18 10.03
CA GLY A 217 -0.11 -11.36 11.07
C GLY A 217 0.28 -9.87 11.12
N SER A 218 1.33 -9.50 10.40
CA SER A 218 2.04 -8.24 10.54
C SER A 218 1.45 -7.17 9.65
N VAL A 219 1.26 -5.98 10.22
CA VAL A 219 0.82 -4.79 9.50
C VAL A 219 2.00 -3.87 9.32
N VAL A 220 2.45 -3.65 8.08
CA VAL A 220 3.40 -2.58 7.77
C VAL A 220 2.65 -1.42 7.14
N THR A 221 2.83 -0.22 7.68
CA THR A 221 2.22 1.00 7.16
C THR A 221 3.31 1.93 6.63
N GLY A 222 3.10 2.47 5.42
CA GLY A 222 3.97 3.47 4.83
C GLY A 222 3.23 4.43 3.91
N SER A 223 3.77 5.63 3.74
CA SER A 223 3.14 6.72 2.99
C SER A 223 3.69 6.92 1.57
N THR A 224 4.83 6.32 1.24
CA THR A 224 5.42 6.38 -0.10
C THR A 224 5.96 5.00 -0.53
N LEU A 225 5.76 4.67 -1.81
CA LEU A 225 6.38 3.52 -2.50
C LEU A 225 7.30 4.07 -3.58
N SER A 226 8.34 3.32 -3.96
CA SER A 226 9.27 3.81 -4.98
C SER A 226 8.68 3.76 -6.39
N SER A 227 9.11 4.73 -7.20
CA SER A 227 9.05 4.68 -8.66
C SER A 227 10.47 4.58 -9.20
N GLY A 228 10.73 3.60 -10.06
CA GLY A 228 12.05 3.43 -10.71
C GLY A 228 13.18 3.02 -9.76
N GLY A 229 12.87 2.39 -8.62
CA GLY A 229 13.88 1.91 -7.67
C GLY A 229 14.56 3.02 -6.85
N GLY A 230 13.92 4.20 -6.73
CA GLY A 230 14.35 5.26 -5.82
C GLY A 230 14.03 4.96 -4.35
N ASN A 231 14.53 5.78 -3.44
CA ASN A 231 14.21 5.65 -2.02
C ASN A 231 12.72 5.95 -1.78
N SER A 232 12.12 5.29 -0.78
CA SER A 232 10.75 5.54 -0.34
C SER A 232 10.56 5.12 1.11
N THR A 233 9.37 5.33 1.66
CA THR A 233 9.00 4.85 3.00
C THR A 233 9.11 3.33 3.11
N LEU A 234 8.69 2.62 2.07
CA LEU A 234 8.72 1.17 2.00
C LEU A 234 9.94 0.65 1.22
N GLY A 235 11.02 1.44 1.17
CA GLY A 235 12.27 1.08 0.51
C GLY A 235 12.23 1.22 -0.99
N LYS A 236 13.25 0.69 -1.66
CA LYS A 236 13.44 0.84 -3.11
C LYS A 236 13.20 -0.43 -3.91
N GLY A 237 13.27 -1.59 -3.28
CA GLY A 237 13.16 -2.88 -3.96
C GLY A 237 11.86 -3.62 -3.69
N ALA A 238 11.82 -4.90 -4.05
CA ALA A 238 10.58 -5.66 -4.07
C ALA A 238 9.97 -5.82 -2.67
N ILE A 239 8.64 -5.78 -2.60
CA ILE A 239 7.88 -6.04 -1.39
C ILE A 239 7.24 -7.43 -1.51
N THR A 240 7.64 -8.36 -0.65
CA THR A 240 7.04 -9.68 -0.53
C THR A 240 6.14 -9.72 0.70
N ILE A 241 4.87 -10.07 0.51
CA ILE A 241 3.85 -10.11 1.55
C ILE A 241 3.41 -11.56 1.73
N GLY A 242 3.29 -12.00 2.98
CA GLY A 242 2.96 -13.37 3.36
C GLY A 242 4.18 -14.18 3.80
N GLY A 243 3.94 -15.43 4.20
CA GLY A 243 4.97 -16.42 4.50
C GLY A 243 4.35 -17.78 4.81
N ASN A 244 5.13 -18.70 5.39
CA ASN A 244 4.72 -20.10 5.65
C ASN A 244 3.36 -20.19 6.36
N ALA A 245 2.30 -20.50 5.60
CA ALA A 245 0.90 -20.55 6.03
C ALA A 245 0.39 -19.31 6.80
N SER A 246 1.05 -18.16 6.64
CA SER A 246 0.75 -16.96 7.42
C SER A 246 0.46 -15.77 6.53
N ASN A 247 -0.65 -15.07 6.79
CA ASN A 247 -1.11 -13.95 5.97
C ASN A 247 -0.39 -12.66 6.39
N GLY A 248 0.32 -11.99 5.47
CA GLY A 248 0.94 -10.68 5.73
C GLY A 248 0.02 -9.53 5.32
N THR A 249 0.17 -8.36 5.94
CA THR A 249 -0.61 -7.16 5.59
C THR A 249 0.30 -5.96 5.32
N LEU A 250 0.15 -5.35 4.15
CA LEU A 250 0.72 -4.05 3.81
C LEU A 250 -0.39 -3.00 3.74
N ARG A 251 -0.15 -1.84 4.35
CA ARG A 251 -1.03 -0.67 4.30
C ARG A 251 -0.31 0.52 3.69
N TYR A 252 -0.92 1.09 2.66
CA TYR A 252 -0.52 2.37 2.10
C TYR A 252 -1.40 3.48 2.67
N SER A 253 -0.78 4.43 3.37
CA SER A 253 -1.44 5.55 4.03
C SER A 253 -1.05 6.91 3.43
N GLY A 254 -0.51 6.92 2.21
CA GLY A 254 -0.11 8.13 1.52
C GLY A 254 -1.25 8.84 0.78
N ALA A 255 -0.89 9.87 0.02
CA ALA A 255 -1.81 10.59 -0.87
C ALA A 255 -2.02 9.84 -2.19
N THR A 256 -2.83 10.38 -3.10
CA THR A 256 -2.94 9.87 -4.48
C THR A 256 -1.56 9.86 -5.15
N ALA A 257 -1.13 8.70 -5.63
CA ALA A 257 0.22 8.49 -6.14
C ALA A 257 0.27 7.39 -7.19
N THR A 258 1.37 7.36 -7.94
CA THR A 258 1.73 6.26 -8.83
C THR A 258 3.06 5.68 -8.38
N ALA A 259 3.17 4.36 -8.36
CA ALA A 259 4.39 3.64 -8.03
C ALA A 259 4.63 2.47 -8.99
N SER A 260 5.90 2.14 -9.20
CA SER A 260 6.33 0.97 -9.97
C SER A 260 7.05 -0.06 -9.09
N GLN A 261 6.80 -0.03 -7.79
CA GLN A 261 7.34 -1.04 -6.88
C GLN A 261 6.81 -2.42 -7.26
N THR A 262 7.69 -3.42 -7.33
CA THR A 262 7.28 -4.82 -7.47
C THR A 262 6.64 -5.31 -6.18
N LEU A 263 5.40 -5.78 -6.27
CA LEU A 263 4.69 -6.42 -5.17
C LEU A 263 4.58 -7.93 -5.46
N GLN A 264 4.91 -8.73 -4.46
CA GLN A 264 4.92 -10.18 -4.56
C GLN A 264 4.11 -10.80 -3.44
N HIS A 265 3.23 -11.73 -3.79
CA HIS A 265 2.61 -12.64 -2.82
C HIS A 265 3.59 -13.78 -2.58
N ASP A 266 3.97 -14.03 -1.33
CA ASP A 266 4.72 -15.22 -0.97
C ASP A 266 3.82 -16.44 -1.21
N ALA A 267 4.19 -17.30 -2.16
CA ALA A 267 3.43 -18.48 -2.52
C ALA A 267 3.20 -19.44 -1.35
N ARG A 268 3.88 -19.29 -0.21
CA ARG A 268 3.64 -20.09 1.00
C ARG A 268 2.47 -19.61 1.85
N ALA A 269 1.99 -18.39 1.62
CA ALA A 269 0.84 -17.83 2.32
C ALA A 269 -0.48 -18.33 1.74
N VAL A 270 -1.54 -18.26 2.55
CA VAL A 270 -2.91 -18.42 2.05
C VAL A 270 -3.26 -17.11 1.34
N VAL A 271 -3.31 -16.00 2.06
CA VAL A 271 -3.66 -14.68 1.50
C VAL A 271 -2.63 -13.63 1.90
N SER A 272 -2.27 -12.77 0.96
CA SER A 272 -1.52 -11.54 1.23
C SER A 272 -2.40 -10.33 1.05
N THR A 273 -2.46 -9.49 2.09
CA THR A 273 -3.34 -8.33 2.13
C THR A 273 -2.58 -7.07 1.75
N PHE A 274 -3.13 -6.30 0.82
CA PHE A 274 -2.65 -4.96 0.48
C PHE A 274 -3.81 -3.96 0.44
N GLU A 275 -3.72 -2.95 1.30
CA GLU A 275 -4.77 -1.95 1.47
C GLU A 275 -4.28 -0.54 1.23
N VAL A 276 -5.11 0.27 0.56
CA VAL A 276 -5.05 1.73 0.53
C VAL A 276 -6.00 2.25 1.60
N THR A 277 -5.47 2.86 2.65
CA THR A 277 -6.25 3.15 3.87
C THR A 277 -6.99 4.47 3.81
N ASN A 278 -6.50 5.44 3.03
CA ASN A 278 -7.07 6.78 3.00
C ASN A 278 -8.23 6.84 2.00
N SER A 279 -9.46 7.10 2.49
CA SER A 279 -10.62 7.29 1.62
C SER A 279 -10.39 8.41 0.60
N ALA A 280 -10.97 8.26 -0.60
CA ALA A 280 -10.82 9.15 -1.75
C ALA A 280 -9.40 9.30 -2.32
N THR A 281 -8.40 8.63 -1.78
CA THR A 281 -7.07 8.56 -2.41
C THR A 281 -7.01 7.42 -3.42
N THR A 282 -6.22 7.59 -4.47
CA THR A 282 -5.97 6.53 -5.45
C THR A 282 -4.48 6.21 -5.52
N LEU A 283 -4.10 4.99 -5.18
CA LEU A 283 -2.76 4.48 -5.47
C LEU A 283 -2.78 3.70 -6.79
N THR A 284 -1.94 4.11 -7.74
CA THR A 284 -1.72 3.37 -8.99
C THR A 284 -0.43 2.56 -8.90
N ILE A 285 -0.51 1.24 -9.06
CA ILE A 285 0.66 0.36 -9.21
C ILE A 285 0.81 0.00 -10.68
N SER A 286 1.91 0.44 -11.28
CA SER A 286 2.20 0.20 -12.70
C SER A 286 3.00 -1.07 -12.97
N SER A 287 3.61 -1.63 -11.93
CA SER A 287 4.37 -2.89 -12.00
C SER A 287 3.47 -4.10 -11.82
N ASN A 288 3.96 -5.24 -12.29
CA ASN A 288 3.25 -6.51 -12.15
C ASN A 288 3.14 -6.91 -10.67
N LEU A 289 2.01 -7.52 -10.32
CA LEU A 289 1.82 -8.24 -9.08
C LEU A 289 2.07 -9.72 -9.36
N THR A 290 3.14 -10.27 -8.79
CA THR A 290 3.53 -11.66 -9.04
C THR A 290 3.33 -12.51 -7.81
N THR A 291 3.32 -13.82 -8.00
CA THR A 291 3.47 -14.77 -6.90
C THR A 291 4.88 -15.34 -6.92
N THR A 292 5.52 -15.53 -5.76
CA THR A 292 6.88 -16.09 -5.72
C THR A 292 6.93 -17.50 -6.32
N ASN A 293 8.08 -17.87 -6.89
CA ASN A 293 8.29 -19.17 -7.54
C ASN A 293 8.78 -20.22 -6.54
N ILE A 294 8.03 -20.41 -5.46
CA ILE A 294 8.33 -21.37 -4.41
C ILE A 294 7.31 -22.52 -4.49
N ALA A 295 7.79 -23.76 -4.38
CA ALA A 295 6.91 -24.93 -4.34
C ALA A 295 6.00 -24.85 -3.11
N ASN A 296 4.69 -24.79 -3.33
CA ASN A 296 3.70 -24.84 -2.28
C ASN A 296 2.32 -25.21 -2.83
N SER A 297 1.53 -25.98 -2.07
CA SER A 297 0.21 -26.47 -2.46
C SER A 297 -0.92 -25.90 -1.59
N VAL A 298 -0.72 -24.74 -0.97
CA VAL A 298 -1.73 -24.11 -0.12
C VAL A 298 -2.93 -23.67 -0.96
N ALA A 299 -4.12 -24.17 -0.61
CA ALA A 299 -5.38 -23.72 -1.19
C ALA A 299 -5.70 -22.27 -0.82
N GLY A 300 -6.32 -21.52 -1.73
CA GLY A 300 -6.68 -20.11 -1.50
C GLY A 300 -5.52 -19.12 -1.64
N ASN A 301 -4.43 -19.55 -2.27
CA ASN A 301 -3.22 -18.79 -2.51
C ASN A 301 -3.47 -17.52 -3.33
N GLY A 302 -3.37 -16.33 -2.75
CA GLY A 302 -3.38 -15.11 -3.54
C GLY A 302 -3.55 -13.83 -2.75
N TRP A 303 -4.25 -12.87 -3.35
CA TRP A 303 -4.29 -11.50 -2.91
C TRP A 303 -5.63 -11.12 -2.28
N ALA A 304 -5.59 -10.37 -1.18
CA ALA A 304 -6.70 -9.52 -0.75
C ALA A 304 -6.32 -8.07 -0.99
N LEU A 305 -7.02 -7.39 -1.90
CA LEU A 305 -6.65 -6.09 -2.44
C LEU A 305 -7.80 -5.09 -2.24
N GLY A 306 -7.49 -3.87 -1.80
CA GLY A 306 -8.47 -2.80 -1.74
C GLY A 306 -8.23 -1.86 -0.57
N GLY A 307 -9.21 -1.73 0.33
CA GLY A 307 -9.18 -0.78 1.45
C GLY A 307 -10.26 0.29 1.34
N ALA A 308 -10.15 1.35 2.15
CA ALA A 308 -11.10 2.47 2.10
C ALA A 308 -10.80 3.43 0.94
N GLY A 309 -9.55 3.52 0.51
CA GLY A 309 -9.14 4.22 -0.71
C GLY A 309 -9.19 3.33 -1.95
N ASN A 310 -8.81 3.91 -3.08
CA ASN A 310 -8.83 3.25 -4.38
C ASN A 310 -7.47 2.66 -4.74
N LEU A 311 -7.49 1.49 -5.37
CA LEU A 311 -6.30 0.81 -5.88
C LEU A 311 -6.44 0.59 -7.39
N LYS A 312 -5.56 1.21 -8.18
CA LYS A 312 -5.50 1.01 -9.64
C LYS A 312 -4.28 0.17 -9.99
N LEU A 313 -4.49 -0.96 -10.65
CA LEU A 313 -3.44 -1.86 -11.10
C LEU A 313 -3.36 -1.82 -12.62
N THR A 314 -2.25 -1.33 -13.16
CA THR A 314 -2.01 -1.33 -14.62
C THR A 314 -0.94 -2.34 -15.02
N GLY A 315 -0.23 -2.94 -14.06
CA GLY A 315 0.58 -4.13 -14.28
C GLY A 315 -0.27 -5.41 -14.28
N VAL A 316 0.30 -6.48 -14.83
CA VAL A 316 -0.34 -7.80 -14.89
C VAL A 316 -0.26 -8.47 -13.52
N ILE A 317 -1.38 -9.04 -13.08
CA ILE A 317 -1.44 -10.03 -12.02
C ILE A 317 -1.26 -11.41 -12.67
N SER A 318 -0.26 -12.16 -12.22
CA SER A 318 0.08 -13.47 -12.76
C SER A 318 0.12 -14.56 -11.68
N ASP A 319 -0.07 -15.80 -12.13
CA ASP A 319 0.25 -16.97 -11.34
C ASP A 319 1.75 -17.05 -11.04
N SER A 320 2.10 -17.98 -10.16
CA SER A 320 3.48 -18.46 -10.03
C SER A 320 3.88 -19.20 -11.30
N ALA A 321 5.15 -19.12 -11.69
CA ALA A 321 5.69 -19.95 -12.76
C ALA A 321 5.87 -21.42 -12.33
N ASN A 322 5.62 -21.74 -11.06
CA ASN A 322 5.71 -23.10 -10.55
C ASN A 322 4.46 -23.92 -10.91
N ALA A 323 4.63 -24.97 -11.72
CA ALA A 323 3.56 -25.81 -12.25
C ALA A 323 2.78 -26.65 -11.20
N THR A 324 3.29 -26.76 -9.96
CA THR A 324 2.67 -27.59 -8.90
C THR A 324 1.69 -26.83 -7.99
N LYS A 325 1.42 -25.56 -8.32
CA LYS A 325 0.68 -24.64 -7.46
C LYS A 325 -0.76 -24.44 -7.94
N THR A 326 -1.66 -24.17 -7.00
CA THR A 326 -2.99 -23.65 -7.33
C THR A 326 -2.91 -22.23 -7.90
N GLY A 327 -3.83 -21.90 -8.80
CA GLY A 327 -3.95 -20.56 -9.38
C GLY A 327 -4.07 -19.47 -8.33
N THR A 328 -3.47 -18.32 -8.60
CA THR A 328 -3.47 -17.14 -7.73
C THR A 328 -4.88 -16.53 -7.69
N THR A 329 -5.47 -16.45 -6.50
CA THR A 329 -6.79 -15.82 -6.31
C THR A 329 -6.69 -14.32 -6.11
N VAL A 330 -7.75 -13.58 -6.46
CA VAL A 330 -7.86 -12.14 -6.20
C VAL A 330 -9.16 -11.86 -5.45
N ASN A 331 -9.06 -11.33 -4.24
CA ASN A 331 -10.20 -10.91 -3.45
C ASN A 331 -10.21 -9.40 -3.30
N LYS A 332 -11.23 -8.74 -3.86
CA LYS A 332 -11.49 -7.32 -3.64
C LYS A 332 -12.16 -7.11 -2.28
N ILE A 333 -11.47 -6.40 -1.39
CA ILE A 333 -11.89 -6.05 -0.03
C ILE A 333 -12.06 -4.53 0.16
N GLY A 334 -12.75 -4.14 1.23
CA GLY A 334 -12.92 -2.74 1.64
C GLY A 334 -13.85 -1.92 0.74
N ALA A 335 -14.24 -0.75 1.21
CA ALA A 335 -15.28 0.08 0.58
C ALA A 335 -14.82 0.79 -0.71
N GLY A 336 -13.51 0.99 -0.92
CA GLY A 336 -12.99 1.74 -2.06
C GLY A 336 -13.07 0.98 -3.39
N THR A 337 -12.63 1.63 -4.47
CA THR A 337 -12.64 1.08 -5.83
C THR A 337 -11.32 0.42 -6.18
N MET A 338 -11.37 -0.81 -6.67
CA MET A 338 -10.22 -1.46 -7.30
C MET A 338 -10.39 -1.47 -8.82
N ILE A 339 -9.35 -1.06 -9.55
CA ILE A 339 -9.37 -0.96 -11.00
C ILE A 339 -8.31 -1.90 -11.58
N LEU A 340 -8.74 -2.87 -12.39
CA LEU A 340 -7.87 -3.76 -13.16
C LEU A 340 -7.72 -3.23 -14.58
N GLY A 341 -6.59 -2.59 -14.87
CA GLY A 341 -6.30 -1.97 -16.18
C GLY A 341 -5.51 -2.86 -17.13
N ALA A 342 -4.99 -4.00 -16.68
CA ALA A 342 -4.20 -4.93 -17.48
C ALA A 342 -4.99 -6.19 -17.87
N SER A 343 -4.59 -6.85 -18.95
CA SER A 343 -5.02 -8.22 -19.26
C SER A 343 -4.29 -9.19 -18.33
N ASN A 344 -4.99 -9.69 -17.32
CA ASN A 344 -4.44 -10.52 -16.27
C ASN A 344 -4.40 -12.01 -16.68
N THR A 345 -3.47 -12.77 -16.10
CA THR A 345 -3.21 -14.16 -16.49
C THR A 345 -3.29 -15.16 -15.34
N PHE A 346 -3.65 -14.72 -14.13
CA PHE A 346 -3.88 -15.63 -13.01
C PHE A 346 -5.07 -16.56 -13.28
N SER A 347 -4.98 -17.80 -12.78
CA SER A 347 -6.00 -18.83 -12.99
C SER A 347 -6.89 -19.08 -11.78
N GLY A 348 -6.55 -18.51 -10.63
CA GLY A 348 -7.42 -18.53 -9.45
C GLY A 348 -8.64 -17.64 -9.63
N GLY A 349 -9.66 -17.85 -8.80
CA GLY A 349 -10.89 -17.07 -8.85
C GLY A 349 -10.72 -15.61 -8.43
N THR A 350 -11.58 -14.74 -8.97
CA THR A 350 -11.77 -13.37 -8.51
C THR A 350 -13.02 -13.28 -7.65
N THR A 351 -12.92 -12.75 -6.44
CA THR A 351 -14.07 -12.49 -5.55
C THR A 351 -14.20 -11.00 -5.30
N VAL A 352 -15.40 -10.45 -5.43
CA VAL A 352 -15.74 -9.10 -4.96
C VAL A 352 -16.51 -9.25 -3.66
N SER A 353 -15.81 -9.01 -2.54
CA SER A 353 -16.41 -9.11 -1.22
C SER A 353 -17.10 -7.82 -0.81
N GLU A 354 -16.55 -6.66 -1.19
CA GLU A 354 -17.06 -5.33 -0.84
C GLU A 354 -16.61 -4.25 -1.85
N GLY A 355 -17.26 -3.08 -1.82
CA GLY A 355 -16.89 -1.93 -2.65
C GLY A 355 -17.12 -2.16 -4.15
N VAL A 356 -16.23 -1.62 -4.98
CA VAL A 356 -16.35 -1.69 -6.45
C VAL A 356 -15.10 -2.33 -7.06
N LEU A 357 -15.30 -3.28 -7.97
CA LEU A 357 -14.26 -3.77 -8.89
C LEU A 357 -14.57 -3.28 -10.31
N LEU A 358 -13.70 -2.44 -10.87
CA LEU A 358 -13.76 -2.01 -12.27
C LEU A 358 -12.75 -2.79 -13.11
N VAL A 359 -13.24 -3.50 -14.11
CA VAL A 359 -12.43 -4.19 -15.12
C VAL A 359 -12.29 -3.25 -16.31
N ASN A 360 -11.10 -2.67 -16.49
CA ASN A 360 -10.80 -1.62 -17.49
C ASN A 360 -9.59 -2.00 -18.37
N ASN A 361 -9.36 -3.29 -18.59
CA ASN A 361 -8.37 -3.76 -19.55
C ASN A 361 -8.85 -3.55 -20.99
N ALA A 362 -7.94 -3.58 -21.96
CA ALA A 362 -8.31 -3.48 -23.37
C ALA A 362 -9.21 -4.66 -23.79
N GLN A 363 -10.32 -4.35 -24.47
CA GLN A 363 -11.26 -5.33 -25.05
C GLN A 363 -10.67 -6.00 -26.29
N THR A 364 -9.71 -6.89 -26.08
CA THR A 364 -9.11 -7.69 -27.14
C THR A 364 -9.59 -9.13 -27.01
N ALA A 365 -10.20 -9.67 -28.07
CA ALA A 365 -10.56 -11.09 -28.10
C ALA A 365 -9.31 -11.92 -27.80
N GLY A 366 -9.37 -12.83 -26.84
CA GLY A 366 -8.15 -13.46 -26.34
C GLY A 366 -7.81 -13.14 -24.89
N THR A 367 -8.33 -12.05 -24.33
CA THR A 367 -7.85 -11.52 -23.04
C THR A 367 -8.93 -11.51 -21.96
N SER A 368 -8.51 -11.34 -20.71
CA SER A 368 -9.39 -11.20 -19.56
C SER A 368 -8.78 -10.25 -18.55
N GLY A 369 -9.57 -9.32 -18.04
CA GLY A 369 -9.15 -8.43 -16.96
C GLY A 369 -9.17 -9.10 -15.58
N THR A 370 -9.82 -10.25 -15.42
CA THR A 370 -9.93 -10.98 -14.14
C THR A 370 -9.27 -12.35 -14.19
N GLY A 371 -8.34 -12.57 -15.12
CA GLY A 371 -7.72 -13.88 -15.32
C GLY A 371 -8.70 -14.92 -15.88
N THR A 372 -8.38 -16.20 -15.71
CA THR A 372 -9.19 -17.32 -16.25
C THR A 372 -10.02 -18.06 -15.20
N GLY A 373 -9.87 -17.74 -13.92
CA GLY A 373 -10.71 -18.31 -12.87
C GLY A 373 -12.14 -17.78 -12.89
N SER A 374 -13.00 -18.39 -12.07
CA SER A 374 -14.37 -17.91 -11.87
C SER A 374 -14.41 -16.52 -11.23
N VAL A 375 -15.43 -15.73 -11.56
CA VAL A 375 -15.68 -14.42 -10.94
C VAL A 375 -16.92 -14.52 -10.07
N SER A 376 -16.79 -14.23 -8.77
CA SER A 376 -17.91 -14.21 -7.82
C SER A 376 -18.08 -12.81 -7.26
N VAL A 377 -19.25 -12.21 -7.47
CA VAL A 377 -19.62 -10.94 -6.84
C VAL A 377 -20.49 -11.26 -5.63
N ALA A 378 -19.84 -11.42 -4.48
CA ALA A 378 -20.50 -11.81 -3.24
C ALA A 378 -21.28 -10.63 -2.63
N ALA A 379 -20.69 -9.43 -2.66
CA ALA A 379 -21.36 -8.17 -2.39
C ALA A 379 -20.66 -7.02 -3.15
N GLY A 380 -21.24 -5.82 -3.10
CA GLY A 380 -20.73 -4.65 -3.83
C GLY A 380 -21.07 -4.67 -5.32
N ALA A 381 -20.20 -4.08 -6.14
CA ALA A 381 -20.41 -3.95 -7.58
C ALA A 381 -19.21 -4.44 -8.41
N LEU A 382 -19.51 -5.13 -9.51
CA LEU A 382 -18.59 -5.42 -10.61
C LEU A 382 -18.96 -4.55 -11.80
N GLY A 383 -17.99 -3.88 -12.39
CA GLY A 383 -18.22 -2.99 -13.53
C GLY A 383 -16.99 -2.78 -14.38
N GLY A 384 -16.95 -1.64 -15.06
CA GLY A 384 -15.85 -1.19 -15.91
C GLY A 384 -16.15 -1.27 -17.39
N THR A 385 -15.12 -1.00 -18.19
CA THR A 385 -15.19 -0.89 -19.65
C THR A 385 -14.34 -1.92 -20.40
N GLY A 386 -13.86 -2.94 -19.69
CA GLY A 386 -12.95 -3.96 -20.19
C GLY A 386 -13.64 -5.24 -20.64
N ILE A 387 -12.90 -6.35 -20.59
CA ILE A 387 -13.36 -7.68 -20.99
C ILE A 387 -13.06 -8.70 -19.90
N ILE A 388 -14.06 -9.52 -19.56
CA ILE A 388 -13.96 -10.64 -18.63
C ILE A 388 -14.16 -11.92 -19.43
N ARG A 389 -13.20 -12.85 -19.33
CA ARG A 389 -13.27 -14.14 -20.01
C ARG A 389 -12.85 -15.29 -19.10
N PRO A 390 -13.81 -15.94 -18.41
CA PRO A 390 -13.54 -17.15 -17.66
C PRO A 390 -12.96 -18.26 -18.56
N GLY A 391 -12.10 -19.09 -17.99
CA GLY A 391 -11.58 -20.30 -18.64
C GLY A 391 -12.53 -21.48 -18.51
N THR A 392 -12.09 -22.66 -18.97
CA THR A 392 -12.91 -23.87 -19.02
C THR A 392 -13.48 -24.23 -17.65
N GLY A 393 -14.80 -24.47 -17.60
CA GLY A 393 -15.51 -24.83 -16.36
C GLY A 393 -15.72 -23.68 -15.37
N ASN A 394 -15.28 -22.45 -15.70
CA ASN A 394 -15.45 -21.28 -14.85
C ASN A 394 -16.57 -20.37 -15.37
N SER A 395 -17.14 -19.57 -14.47
CA SER A 395 -18.27 -18.68 -14.78
C SER A 395 -18.22 -17.40 -13.96
N ILE A 396 -19.18 -16.51 -14.25
CA ILE A 396 -19.44 -15.30 -13.50
C ILE A 396 -20.74 -15.51 -12.71
N SER A 397 -20.68 -15.32 -11.39
CA SER A 397 -21.85 -15.41 -10.52
C SER A 397 -22.03 -14.12 -9.73
N VAL A 398 -23.23 -13.57 -9.73
CA VAL A 398 -23.59 -12.36 -8.98
C VAL A 398 -24.63 -12.73 -7.93
N ALA A 399 -24.26 -12.55 -6.65
CA ALA A 399 -25.08 -12.93 -5.51
C ALA A 399 -26.27 -11.96 -5.30
N SER A 400 -27.20 -12.37 -4.44
CA SER A 400 -28.34 -11.52 -4.07
C SER A 400 -27.86 -10.20 -3.45
N GLY A 401 -28.42 -9.08 -3.89
CA GLY A 401 -28.03 -7.75 -3.42
C GLY A 401 -26.77 -7.17 -4.08
N ALA A 402 -25.96 -7.98 -4.76
CA ALA A 402 -24.81 -7.51 -5.53
C ALA A 402 -25.23 -6.90 -6.88
N ILE A 403 -24.34 -6.09 -7.46
CA ILE A 403 -24.62 -5.29 -8.66
C ILE A 403 -23.62 -5.63 -9.76
N LEU A 404 -24.12 -5.86 -10.97
CA LEU A 404 -23.33 -5.81 -12.20
C LEU A 404 -23.62 -4.47 -12.90
N ALA A 405 -22.64 -3.59 -12.95
CA ALA A 405 -22.75 -2.22 -13.44
C ALA A 405 -21.74 -1.98 -14.57
N PRO A 406 -22.06 -2.34 -15.83
CA PRO A 406 -21.22 -2.01 -16.97
C PRO A 406 -20.96 -0.50 -17.01
N GLY A 407 -19.76 -0.08 -17.42
CA GLY A 407 -19.35 1.32 -17.32
C GLY A 407 -18.66 1.67 -16.01
N ASP A 408 -18.35 2.95 -15.80
CA ASP A 408 -17.79 3.41 -14.53
C ASP A 408 -18.93 3.67 -13.54
N SER A 409 -19.22 2.67 -12.71
CA SER A 409 -20.25 2.76 -11.65
C SER A 409 -20.05 3.89 -10.62
N THR A 410 -18.96 4.66 -10.70
CA THR A 410 -18.69 5.83 -9.86
C THR A 410 -18.96 7.17 -10.55
N ALA A 411 -19.24 7.17 -11.86
CA ALA A 411 -19.45 8.39 -12.65
C ALA A 411 -20.50 8.22 -13.77
N VAL A 412 -21.66 8.85 -13.58
CA VAL A 412 -22.85 8.81 -14.48
C VAL A 412 -22.58 9.40 -15.89
N SER A 413 -21.51 10.18 -16.08
CA SER A 413 -21.20 10.84 -17.35
C SER A 413 -20.27 10.05 -18.28
N THR A 414 -19.82 8.86 -17.86
CA THR A 414 -18.90 8.04 -18.66
C THR A 414 -19.57 6.76 -19.11
N ILE A 415 -20.40 6.89 -20.15
CA ILE A 415 -21.01 5.76 -20.83
C ILE A 415 -19.93 4.79 -21.32
N GLY A 416 -20.04 3.53 -20.90
CA GLY A 416 -19.07 2.48 -21.13
C GLY A 416 -19.68 1.18 -21.63
N THR A 417 -18.82 0.23 -21.99
CA THR A 417 -19.25 -1.11 -22.38
C THR A 417 -18.39 -2.11 -21.64
N LEU A 418 -19.01 -3.03 -20.90
CA LEU A 418 -18.32 -4.20 -20.35
C LEU A 418 -18.56 -5.39 -21.29
N VAL A 419 -17.51 -6.14 -21.59
CA VAL A 419 -17.61 -7.37 -22.37
C VAL A 419 -17.49 -8.59 -21.46
N LEU A 420 -18.44 -9.52 -21.57
CA LEU A 420 -18.32 -10.88 -21.07
C LEU A 420 -18.08 -11.78 -22.26
N ASP A 421 -16.98 -12.53 -22.27
CA ASP A 421 -16.62 -13.41 -23.37
C ASP A 421 -16.78 -14.88 -22.96
N GLY A 422 -17.70 -15.58 -23.63
CA GLY A 422 -17.97 -17.01 -23.44
C GLY A 422 -16.95 -17.93 -24.10
N GLY A 423 -16.08 -17.42 -24.98
CA GLY A 423 -15.21 -18.25 -25.82
C GLY A 423 -14.13 -19.03 -25.06
N GLY A 424 -13.94 -18.74 -23.76
CA GLY A 424 -13.02 -19.46 -22.89
C GLY A 424 -13.69 -20.55 -22.03
N THR A 425 -15.02 -20.58 -21.92
CA THR A 425 -15.74 -21.48 -21.00
C THR A 425 -16.74 -22.37 -21.73
N SER A 426 -17.07 -23.49 -21.07
CA SER A 426 -18.14 -24.42 -21.46
C SER A 426 -19.26 -24.47 -20.41
N ALA A 427 -19.11 -23.74 -19.30
CA ALA A 427 -20.16 -23.52 -18.32
C ALA A 427 -21.03 -22.33 -18.73
N SER A 428 -22.21 -22.19 -18.13
CA SER A 428 -23.02 -20.98 -18.28
C SER A 428 -22.20 -19.75 -17.88
N LEU A 429 -22.06 -18.78 -18.79
CA LEU A 429 -21.16 -17.65 -18.63
C LEU A 429 -21.53 -16.74 -17.47
N LEU A 430 -22.79 -16.32 -17.36
CA LEU A 430 -23.30 -15.43 -16.32
C LEU A 430 -24.51 -16.02 -15.63
N THR A 431 -24.43 -16.13 -14.31
CA THR A 431 -25.56 -16.42 -13.43
C THR A 431 -25.85 -15.23 -12.52
N MET A 432 -27.02 -14.62 -12.73
CA MET A 432 -27.56 -13.59 -11.84
C MET A 432 -28.53 -14.24 -10.85
N ASN A 433 -28.11 -14.39 -9.59
CA ASN A 433 -28.95 -14.99 -8.55
C ASN A 433 -30.18 -14.10 -8.28
N SER A 434 -31.25 -14.68 -7.73
CA SER A 434 -32.45 -13.90 -7.34
C SER A 434 -32.06 -12.75 -6.40
N GLY A 435 -32.53 -11.54 -6.71
CA GLY A 435 -32.19 -10.31 -5.98
C GLY A 435 -30.87 -9.65 -6.38
N ALA A 436 -30.06 -10.26 -7.26
CA ALA A 436 -28.96 -9.56 -7.94
C ALA A 436 -29.52 -8.49 -8.89
N LYS A 437 -28.76 -7.42 -9.13
CA LYS A 437 -29.21 -6.26 -9.88
C LYS A 437 -28.24 -5.89 -11.00
N PHE A 438 -28.76 -5.30 -12.06
CA PHE A 438 -27.98 -4.53 -13.01
C PHE A 438 -28.07 -3.05 -12.67
N SER A 439 -27.04 -2.27 -13.00
CA SER A 439 -27.08 -0.81 -13.01
C SER A 439 -26.55 -0.33 -14.35
N PHE A 440 -27.27 0.58 -15.00
CA PHE A 440 -26.84 1.20 -16.25
C PHE A 440 -27.00 2.70 -16.15
N ASP A 441 -25.98 3.42 -16.57
CA ASP A 441 -26.07 4.85 -16.82
C ASP A 441 -26.58 5.10 -18.25
N LEU A 442 -27.46 6.07 -18.37
CA LEU A 442 -28.13 6.46 -19.60
C LEU A 442 -27.68 7.87 -19.94
N GLY A 443 -27.10 8.04 -21.13
CA GLY A 443 -26.53 9.28 -21.64
C GLY A 443 -27.35 9.90 -22.78
N THR A 444 -26.89 11.05 -23.27
CA THR A 444 -27.59 11.76 -24.35
C THR A 444 -27.62 10.94 -25.65
N SER A 445 -28.53 11.29 -26.57
CA SER A 445 -28.62 10.68 -27.90
C SER A 445 -28.78 9.15 -27.89
N SER A 446 -29.55 8.63 -26.93
CA SER A 446 -29.77 7.18 -26.78
C SER A 446 -28.50 6.36 -26.54
N THR A 447 -27.46 6.98 -25.97
CA THR A 447 -26.26 6.27 -25.50
C THR A 447 -26.50 5.74 -24.10
N SER A 448 -25.96 4.57 -23.79
CA SER A 448 -26.08 3.95 -22.48
C SER A 448 -24.88 3.09 -22.22
N ASP A 449 -24.64 2.80 -20.95
CA ASP A 449 -23.82 1.67 -20.59
C ASP A 449 -24.33 0.41 -21.30
N ARG A 450 -23.41 -0.49 -21.62
CA ARG A 450 -23.75 -1.74 -22.31
C ARG A 450 -23.04 -2.94 -21.71
N LEU A 451 -23.77 -4.05 -21.62
CA LEU A 451 -23.21 -5.37 -21.44
C LEU A 451 -23.19 -6.08 -22.80
N ASN A 452 -21.99 -6.27 -23.33
CA ASN A 452 -21.80 -7.07 -24.53
C ASN A 452 -21.40 -8.48 -24.13
N VAL A 453 -22.07 -9.48 -24.71
CA VAL A 453 -21.74 -10.89 -24.51
C VAL A 453 -21.17 -11.43 -25.81
N TRP A 454 -19.88 -11.76 -25.82
CA TRP A 454 -19.19 -12.35 -26.97
C TRP A 454 -19.18 -13.87 -26.88
N ASN A 455 -19.16 -14.52 -28.05
CA ASN A 455 -19.20 -15.98 -28.16
C ASN A 455 -20.34 -16.60 -27.35
N TYR A 456 -21.49 -15.92 -27.35
CA TYR A 456 -22.70 -16.32 -26.66
C TYR A 456 -23.26 -17.61 -27.26
N ALA A 457 -23.54 -18.57 -26.39
CA ALA A 457 -24.34 -19.75 -26.65
C ALA A 457 -25.64 -19.72 -25.83
N SER A 458 -26.68 -20.39 -26.32
CA SER A 458 -27.95 -20.48 -25.60
C SER A 458 -27.74 -21.17 -24.24
N GLY A 459 -28.21 -20.53 -23.16
CA GLY A 459 -27.99 -20.97 -21.78
C GLY A 459 -26.81 -20.31 -21.06
N ASP A 460 -26.01 -19.49 -21.75
CA ASP A 460 -24.91 -18.72 -21.13
C ASP A 460 -25.39 -17.62 -20.19
N PHE A 461 -26.65 -17.23 -20.30
CA PHE A 461 -27.21 -16.09 -19.57
C PHE A 461 -28.39 -16.54 -18.72
N ALA A 462 -28.13 -16.80 -17.44
CA ALA A 462 -29.13 -17.23 -16.47
C ALA A 462 -29.65 -16.04 -15.64
N LEU A 463 -30.93 -15.72 -15.80
CA LEU A 463 -31.64 -14.63 -15.12
C LEU A 463 -32.73 -15.17 -14.19
N SER A 464 -33.01 -14.44 -13.12
CA SER A 464 -34.00 -14.77 -12.07
C SER A 464 -34.88 -13.57 -11.73
N SER A 465 -35.52 -12.95 -12.74
CA SER A 465 -36.31 -11.71 -12.59
C SER A 465 -35.49 -10.52 -12.05
N ASN A 466 -34.22 -10.45 -12.44
CA ASN A 466 -33.27 -9.47 -11.92
C ASN A 466 -33.69 -8.04 -12.24
N ALA A 467 -33.56 -7.16 -11.25
CA ALA A 467 -33.90 -5.75 -11.39
C ALA A 467 -32.81 -5.00 -12.17
N VAL A 468 -33.22 -4.10 -13.06
CA VAL A 468 -32.34 -3.16 -13.74
C VAL A 468 -32.57 -1.77 -13.16
N ASN A 469 -31.58 -1.27 -12.44
CA ASN A 469 -31.54 0.11 -11.96
C ASN A 469 -30.98 1.02 -13.06
N LEU A 470 -31.53 2.23 -13.14
CA LEU A 470 -31.20 3.18 -14.20
C LEU A 470 -30.81 4.51 -13.59
N THR A 471 -29.64 5.01 -13.98
CA THR A 471 -29.24 6.39 -13.68
C THR A 471 -29.30 7.19 -14.98
N LEU A 472 -30.08 8.27 -14.99
CA LEU A 472 -30.17 9.16 -16.14
C LEU A 472 -29.18 10.33 -15.96
N ASP A 473 -28.33 10.57 -16.94
CA ASP A 473 -27.54 11.80 -17.03
C ASP A 473 -28.48 13.01 -16.98
N ALA A 474 -28.21 13.96 -16.08
CA ALA A 474 -29.03 15.15 -15.88
C ALA A 474 -29.13 16.03 -17.14
N SER A 475 -28.21 15.88 -18.11
CA SER A 475 -28.23 16.60 -19.38
C SER A 475 -29.26 16.08 -20.40
N ILE A 476 -29.85 14.89 -20.16
CA ILE A 476 -30.88 14.34 -21.03
C ILE A 476 -32.14 15.20 -20.98
N GLN A 477 -32.57 15.65 -22.17
CA GLN A 477 -33.76 16.47 -22.34
C GLN A 477 -35.05 15.64 -22.21
N SER A 478 -36.18 16.31 -22.03
CA SER A 478 -37.48 15.64 -22.08
C SER A 478 -37.72 15.00 -23.44
N GLY A 479 -38.16 13.75 -23.46
CA GLY A 479 -38.37 13.03 -24.71
C GLY A 479 -38.54 11.53 -24.53
N SER A 480 -38.76 10.83 -25.64
CA SER A 480 -38.75 9.37 -25.68
C SER A 480 -37.44 8.89 -26.30
N TYR A 481 -36.78 7.94 -25.64
CA TYR A 481 -35.48 7.42 -26.00
C TYR A 481 -35.51 5.89 -26.01
N THR A 482 -34.69 5.28 -26.86
CA THR A 482 -34.51 3.83 -26.91
C THR A 482 -33.04 3.51 -26.73
N PHE A 483 -32.68 2.92 -25.60
CA PHE A 483 -31.31 2.58 -25.23
C PHE A 483 -31.06 1.09 -25.46
N THR A 484 -29.90 0.72 -26.02
CA THR A 484 -29.47 -0.68 -26.09
C THR A 484 -28.63 -1.00 -24.88
N LEU A 485 -29.14 -1.84 -23.98
CA LEU A 485 -28.44 -2.21 -22.73
C LEU A 485 -27.61 -3.49 -22.89
N PHE A 486 -28.09 -4.44 -23.69
CA PHE A 486 -27.43 -5.72 -23.91
C PHE A 486 -27.28 -6.01 -25.40
N ASN A 487 -26.12 -6.56 -25.77
CA ASN A 487 -25.91 -7.20 -27.08
C ASN A 487 -25.33 -8.59 -26.86
N PHE A 488 -25.87 -9.58 -27.57
CA PHE A 488 -25.41 -10.96 -27.54
C PHE A 488 -24.88 -11.31 -28.92
N TYR A 489 -23.62 -11.71 -28.99
CA TYR A 489 -22.92 -12.02 -30.23
C TYR A 489 -22.49 -13.47 -30.26
N THR A 490 -22.69 -14.17 -31.38
CA THR A 490 -22.24 -15.56 -31.57
C THR A 490 -20.73 -15.69 -31.77
N ASN A 491 -20.03 -14.55 -31.87
CA ASN A 491 -18.59 -14.45 -32.05
C ASN A 491 -18.03 -13.24 -31.26
N ASN A 492 -16.82 -12.80 -31.59
CA ASN A 492 -16.11 -11.68 -30.97
C ASN A 492 -16.72 -10.29 -31.31
N GLY A 493 -18.03 -10.10 -31.07
CA GLY A 493 -18.69 -8.80 -31.15
C GLY A 493 -19.19 -8.36 -32.53
N THR A 494 -19.27 -9.26 -33.52
CA THR A 494 -19.64 -8.87 -34.89
C THR A 494 -21.02 -9.36 -35.32
N THR A 495 -21.39 -10.62 -35.02
CA THR A 495 -22.66 -11.21 -35.44
C THR A 495 -23.60 -11.36 -34.25
N LEU A 496 -24.72 -10.65 -34.26
CA LEU A 496 -25.75 -10.78 -33.23
C LEU A 496 -26.36 -12.19 -33.22
N SER A 497 -26.68 -12.67 -32.03
CA SER A 497 -27.44 -13.89 -31.83
C SER A 497 -28.86 -13.76 -32.38
N THR A 498 -29.45 -14.90 -32.75
CA THR A 498 -30.87 -15.00 -33.12
C THR A 498 -31.78 -15.31 -31.93
N ASP A 499 -31.21 -15.49 -30.74
CA ASP A 499 -31.97 -15.77 -29.53
C ASP A 499 -32.83 -14.57 -29.10
N THR A 500 -33.93 -14.90 -28.42
CA THR A 500 -34.83 -13.92 -27.78
C THR A 500 -34.72 -14.05 -26.26
N PHE A 501 -34.95 -12.95 -25.56
CA PHE A 501 -34.69 -12.85 -24.13
C PHE A 501 -35.93 -12.39 -23.37
N SER A 502 -35.96 -12.72 -22.08
CA SER A 502 -36.95 -12.25 -21.12
C SER A 502 -36.38 -12.38 -19.70
N GLY A 503 -37.15 -12.01 -18.68
CA GLY A 503 -36.76 -12.25 -17.28
C GLY A 503 -35.99 -11.11 -16.60
N LEU A 504 -36.08 -9.89 -17.13
CA LEU A 504 -35.69 -8.67 -16.42
C LEU A 504 -36.91 -7.94 -15.86
N THR A 505 -36.70 -7.24 -14.75
CA THR A 505 -37.68 -6.33 -14.16
C THR A 505 -37.08 -4.93 -14.03
N LEU A 506 -37.92 -3.90 -14.04
CA LEU A 506 -37.45 -2.55 -13.77
C LEU A 506 -37.21 -2.40 -12.28
N GLY A 507 -36.01 -1.92 -11.93
CA GLY A 507 -35.64 -1.61 -10.57
C GLY A 507 -35.99 -0.17 -10.21
N ALA A 508 -35.12 0.46 -9.43
CA ALA A 508 -35.26 1.88 -9.10
C ALA A 508 -35.08 2.74 -10.36
N LEU A 509 -36.03 3.65 -10.59
CA LEU A 509 -35.97 4.66 -11.65
C LEU A 509 -35.46 5.97 -11.06
N SER A 510 -34.62 6.69 -11.81
CA SER A 510 -34.25 8.06 -11.45
C SER A 510 -35.47 9.00 -11.54
N SER A 511 -35.46 10.09 -10.76
CA SER A 511 -36.61 11.00 -10.60
C SER A 511 -37.06 11.71 -11.87
N ASN A 512 -36.24 11.70 -12.91
CA ASN A 512 -36.48 12.30 -14.24
C ASN A 512 -36.99 11.29 -15.28
N ILE A 513 -37.26 10.04 -14.91
CA ILE A 513 -37.88 9.03 -15.77
C ILE A 513 -39.37 8.91 -15.41
N SER A 514 -40.28 9.20 -16.34
CA SER A 514 -41.73 9.02 -16.13
C SER A 514 -42.20 7.60 -16.41
N SER A 515 -41.59 6.94 -17.39
CA SER A 515 -41.84 5.54 -17.70
C SER A 515 -40.64 4.90 -18.36
N ALA A 516 -40.44 3.62 -18.09
CA ALA A 516 -39.48 2.78 -18.80
C ALA A 516 -40.13 1.43 -19.11
N THR A 517 -39.76 0.79 -20.22
CA THR A 517 -40.22 -0.56 -20.60
C THR A 517 -39.12 -1.27 -21.40
N PHE A 518 -38.89 -2.56 -21.13
CA PHE A 518 -37.99 -3.35 -21.95
C PHE A 518 -38.58 -3.65 -23.33
N ASP A 519 -37.72 -3.66 -24.33
CA ASP A 519 -38.02 -4.06 -25.70
C ASP A 519 -37.11 -5.24 -26.10
N TYR A 520 -37.76 -6.36 -26.40
CA TYR A 520 -37.16 -7.63 -26.81
C TYR A 520 -37.40 -7.95 -28.29
N SER A 521 -37.92 -7.00 -29.07
CA SER A 521 -38.31 -7.21 -30.47
C SER A 521 -37.13 -7.48 -31.40
N THR A 522 -35.92 -7.07 -31.01
CA THR A 522 -34.69 -7.28 -31.79
C THR A 522 -33.94 -8.49 -31.24
N ALA A 523 -33.87 -9.57 -32.02
CA ALA A 523 -33.09 -10.75 -31.67
C ALA A 523 -31.63 -10.38 -31.36
N GLY A 524 -31.05 -11.02 -30.33
CA GLY A 524 -29.68 -10.74 -29.89
C GLY A 524 -29.51 -9.42 -29.13
N GLN A 525 -30.58 -8.67 -28.84
CA GLN A 525 -30.52 -7.42 -28.09
C GLN A 525 -31.60 -7.34 -27.01
N ILE A 526 -31.30 -6.58 -25.95
CA ILE A 526 -32.32 -6.11 -25.01
C ILE A 526 -32.21 -4.60 -24.96
N LYS A 527 -33.31 -3.94 -25.33
CA LYS A 527 -33.44 -2.50 -25.37
C LYS A 527 -34.34 -2.00 -24.24
N LEU A 528 -34.26 -0.70 -23.98
CA LEU A 528 -35.05 0.00 -23.00
C LEU A 528 -35.66 1.24 -23.65
N ASN A 529 -36.98 1.29 -23.72
CA ASN A 529 -37.71 2.50 -24.09
C ASN A 529 -37.97 3.31 -22.83
N VAL A 530 -37.56 4.58 -22.83
CA VAL A 530 -37.64 5.50 -21.69
C VAL A 530 -38.35 6.77 -22.13
N THR A 531 -39.24 7.28 -21.29
CA THR A 531 -39.78 8.64 -21.42
C THR A 531 -39.21 9.48 -20.27
N ALA A 532 -38.43 10.50 -20.63
CA ALA A 532 -37.83 11.43 -19.69
C ALA A 532 -38.73 12.68 -19.53
N VAL A 533 -38.85 13.17 -18.29
CA VAL A 533 -39.62 14.38 -17.95
C VAL A 533 -38.71 15.52 -17.50
N PRO A 534 -39.13 16.80 -17.69
CA PRO A 534 -38.36 17.94 -17.20
C PRO A 534 -38.14 17.87 -15.70
N GLU A 535 -36.98 18.33 -15.23
CA GLU A 535 -36.68 18.40 -13.79
C GLU A 535 -37.79 19.16 -13.03
N PRO A 536 -38.12 18.77 -11.77
CA PRO A 536 -39.21 19.38 -10.99
C PRO A 536 -39.14 20.91 -10.90
N ALA A 537 -37.93 21.48 -10.93
CA ALA A 537 -37.71 22.93 -10.89
C ALA A 537 -38.25 23.66 -12.13
N SER A 538 -38.24 23.04 -13.31
CA SER A 538 -38.75 23.63 -14.55
C SER A 538 -40.27 23.82 -14.51
N ILE A 539 -40.98 22.86 -13.91
CA ILE A 539 -42.44 22.95 -13.69
C ILE A 539 -42.75 23.98 -12.60
N ALA A 540 -41.97 24.00 -11.52
CA ALA A 540 -42.12 24.99 -10.46
C ALA A 540 -41.86 26.42 -10.96
N LEU A 541 -40.86 26.64 -11.82
CA LEU A 541 -40.56 27.93 -12.42
C LEU A 541 -41.66 28.37 -13.40
N LEU A 542 -42.19 27.46 -14.20
CA LEU A 542 -43.32 27.74 -15.09
C LEU A 542 -44.59 28.09 -14.31
N GLY A 543 -44.88 27.35 -13.24
CA GLY A 543 -46.04 27.59 -12.36
C GLY A 543 -45.92 28.91 -11.59
N THR A 544 -44.75 29.21 -11.02
CA THR A 544 -44.52 30.49 -10.33
C THR A 544 -44.49 31.67 -11.30
N GLY A 545 -43.92 31.51 -12.49
CA GLY A 545 -43.94 32.51 -13.55
C GLY A 545 -45.37 32.85 -14.02
N LEU A 546 -46.23 31.84 -14.20
CA LEU A 546 -47.65 32.04 -14.52
C LEU A 546 -48.40 32.78 -13.41
N LEU A 547 -48.17 32.43 -12.14
CA LEU A 547 -48.71 33.14 -10.98
C LEU A 547 -48.25 34.61 -10.94
N LEU A 548 -46.99 34.88 -11.28
CA LEU A 548 -46.43 36.23 -11.31
C LEU A 548 -47.05 37.06 -12.46
N VAL A 549 -47.27 36.46 -13.64
CA VAL A 549 -47.97 37.11 -14.75
C VAL A 549 -49.45 37.35 -14.44
N MET A 550 -50.13 36.41 -13.79
CA MET A 550 -51.54 36.57 -13.38
C MET A 550 -51.70 37.65 -12.30
N THR A 551 -50.79 37.74 -11.33
CA THR A 551 -50.80 38.80 -10.31
C THR A 551 -50.44 40.16 -10.90
N MET A 552 -49.49 40.23 -11.84
CA MET A 552 -49.20 41.46 -12.60
C MET A 552 -50.34 41.89 -13.51
N ARG A 553 -51.10 40.95 -14.10
CA ARG A 553 -52.27 41.26 -14.93
C ARG A 553 -53.45 41.78 -14.10
N ARG A 554 -53.67 41.23 -12.89
CA ARG A 554 -54.66 41.76 -11.93
C ARG A 554 -54.33 43.21 -11.53
N ARG A 555 -53.06 43.50 -11.23
CA ARG A 555 -52.60 44.86 -10.88
C ARG A 555 -52.65 45.91 -12.01
N ARG A 556 -52.93 45.51 -13.25
CA ARG A 556 -53.10 46.44 -14.39
C ARG A 556 -54.56 46.72 -14.74
N GLN A 557 -55.51 46.03 -14.09
CA GLN A 557 -56.95 46.22 -14.31
C GLN A 557 -57.66 46.92 -13.14
N ASP A 558 -56.91 47.24 -12.09
CA ASP A 558 -57.23 48.25 -11.07
C ASP A 558 -56.39 49.51 -11.37
#